data_AF-A0A960TVM5-F1
#
_entry.id   AF-A0A960TVM5-F1
#
_cell.length_a   1.000
_cell.length_b   1.000
_cell.length_c   1.000
_cell.angle_alpha   90.00
_cell.angle_beta   90.00
_cell.angle_gamma   90.00
#
_symmetry.space_group_name_H-M   'P 1'
#
loop_
_entity.id
_entity.type
_entity.pdbx_description
1 polymer ?
#
loop_
_entity_poly.entity_id
_entity_poly.type
_entity_poly.pdbx_seq_one_letter_code
_entity_poly.pdbx_strand_id
1 'polypeptide(L)'
;MRILAVLLLLAAPAVLLAEAPVVSDVTLAQRLDGSGLVDVTYTLTDADTDTLAVTLQASDDGGQTWTLPVETVSGDAGDGVTPGTGLTAVWDFAADHPGRVL
;
A
#
# COMPACT_ATOMS: atom_id res chain seq x y z
N MET A 1 21.48 59.41 -9.77
CA MET A 1 21.47 57.97 -10.09
C MET A 1 20.65 57.26 -9.01
N ARG A 2 19.39 56.92 -9.29
CA ARG A 2 18.51 56.16 -8.38
C ARG A 2 18.35 54.79 -9.01
N ILE A 3 18.94 53.77 -8.41
CA ILE A 3 18.81 52.39 -8.89
C ILE A 3 17.47 51.87 -8.36
N LEU A 4 16.53 51.61 -9.26
CA LEU A 4 15.28 50.91 -8.94
C LEU A 4 15.61 49.41 -8.95
N ALA A 5 15.58 48.76 -7.79
CA ALA A 5 15.69 47.32 -7.70
C ALA A 5 14.36 46.69 -8.14
N VAL A 6 14.29 46.20 -9.38
CA VAL A 6 13.19 45.35 -9.83
C VAL A 6 13.42 43.97 -9.21
N LEU A 7 12.75 43.70 -8.09
CA LEU A 7 12.58 42.35 -7.58
C LEU A 7 11.62 41.62 -8.53
N LEU A 8 12.17 40.97 -9.55
CA LEU A 8 11.44 40.01 -10.35
C LEU A 8 11.26 38.76 -9.48
N LEU A 9 10.13 38.67 -8.77
CA LEU A 9 9.69 37.41 -8.16
C LEU A 9 9.28 36.48 -9.31
N LEU A 10 10.23 35.69 -9.81
CA LEU A 10 9.88 34.52 -10.63
C LEU A 10 9.16 33.54 -9.70
N ALA A 11 7.82 33.58 -9.71
CA ALA A 11 7.07 32.39 -9.34
C ALA A 11 7.35 31.36 -10.43
N ALA A 12 8.31 30.46 -10.18
CA ALA A 12 8.42 29.25 -10.97
C ALA A 12 7.06 28.54 -10.88
N PRO A 13 6.50 28.01 -11.98
CA PRO A 13 5.33 27.16 -11.86
C PRO A 13 5.73 25.99 -10.98
N ALA A 14 5.16 25.90 -9.78
CA ALA A 14 5.22 24.66 -9.01
C ALA A 14 4.46 23.64 -9.86
N VAL A 15 5.20 22.77 -10.53
CA VAL A 15 4.60 21.60 -11.16
C VAL A 15 4.14 20.74 -9.99
N LEU A 16 2.83 20.76 -9.69
CA LEU A 16 2.22 19.79 -8.78
C LEU A 16 2.34 18.43 -9.47
N LEU A 17 3.42 17.71 -9.19
CA LEU A 17 3.48 16.29 -9.46
C LEU A 17 2.81 15.61 -8.27
N ALA A 18 1.85 14.72 -8.54
CA ALA A 18 1.30 13.86 -7.50
C ALA A 18 2.44 13.04 -6.90
N GLU A 19 2.52 12.99 -5.57
CA GLU A 19 3.51 12.16 -4.89
C GLU A 19 3.06 10.70 -4.97
N ALA A 20 4.00 9.78 -5.21
CA ALA A 20 3.62 8.36 -5.23
C ALA A 20 3.21 7.91 -3.83
N PRO A 21 2.15 7.09 -3.69
CA PRO A 21 1.77 6.55 -2.40
C PRO A 21 2.87 5.64 -1.84
N VAL A 22 3.01 5.61 -0.52
CA VAL A 22 3.98 4.80 0.20
C VAL A 22 3.26 3.83 1.13
N VAL A 23 3.68 2.56 1.07
CA VAL A 23 3.29 1.52 2.02
C VAL A 23 4.47 1.27 2.96
N SER A 24 4.23 1.30 4.26
CA SER A 24 5.26 1.04 5.30
C SER A 24 4.71 0.20 6.45
N ASP A 25 5.59 -0.16 7.38
CA ASP A 25 5.25 -0.84 8.64
C ASP A 25 4.41 -2.12 8.46
N VAL A 26 4.69 -2.84 7.36
CA VAL A 26 3.95 -4.06 7.00
C VAL A 26 4.27 -5.18 7.97
N THR A 27 3.25 -5.76 8.58
CA THR A 27 3.35 -6.98 9.38
C THR A 27 2.34 -8.02 8.89
N LEU A 28 2.70 -9.29 9.02
CA LEU A 28 1.87 -10.42 8.66
C LEU A 28 1.75 -11.37 9.86
N ALA A 29 0.54 -11.85 10.12
CA ALA A 29 0.27 -12.84 11.16
C ALA A 29 -0.72 -13.89 10.65
N GLN A 30 -0.26 -15.14 10.53
CA GLN A 30 -1.15 -16.27 10.27
C GLN A 30 -1.96 -16.57 11.54
N ARG A 31 -3.27 -16.74 11.39
CA ARG A 31 -4.14 -17.15 12.50
C ARG A 31 -3.89 -18.61 12.86
N LEU A 32 -3.78 -18.87 14.17
CA LEU A 32 -3.48 -20.21 14.72
C LEU A 32 -4.74 -21.01 15.09
N ASP A 33 -5.92 -20.55 14.65
CA ASP A 33 -7.22 -21.19 14.91
C ASP A 33 -7.59 -22.25 13.85
N GLY A 34 -6.70 -22.52 12.90
CA GLY A 34 -6.91 -23.48 11.81
C GLY A 34 -7.72 -22.92 10.64
N SER A 35 -8.08 -21.64 10.65
CA SER A 35 -8.79 -20.99 9.53
C SER A 35 -7.91 -20.84 8.28
N GLY A 36 -6.60 -20.77 8.46
CA GLY A 36 -5.66 -20.46 7.37
C GLY A 36 -5.73 -19.01 6.90
N LEU A 37 -6.34 -18.12 7.67
CA LEU A 37 -6.35 -16.69 7.39
C LEU A 37 -5.00 -16.06 7.77
N VAL A 38 -4.60 -15.04 7.02
CA VAL A 38 -3.42 -14.22 7.26
C VAL A 38 -3.86 -12.77 7.43
N ASP A 39 -3.62 -12.22 8.62
CA ASP A 39 -3.83 -10.81 8.91
C ASP A 39 -2.61 -10.02 8.43
N VAL A 40 -2.84 -8.97 7.64
CA VAL A 40 -1.83 -8.05 7.15
C VAL A 40 -2.15 -6.66 7.68
N THR A 41 -1.22 -6.07 8.44
CA THR A 41 -1.36 -4.67 8.88
C THR A 41 -0.28 -3.81 8.28
N TYR A 42 -0.63 -2.57 7.91
CA TYR A 42 0.28 -1.66 7.23
C TYR A 42 -0.11 -0.19 7.44
N THR A 43 0.82 0.68 7.09
CA THR A 43 0.61 2.12 6.94
C THR A 43 0.56 2.47 5.46
N LEU A 44 -0.41 3.27 5.06
CA LEU A 44 -0.55 3.82 3.72
C LEU A 44 -0.52 5.34 3.79
N THR A 45 0.43 5.97 3.12
CA THR A 45 0.53 7.43 3.06
C THR A 45 0.49 7.90 1.62
N ASP A 46 -0.22 8.99 1.39
CA ASP A 46 -0.33 9.66 0.10
C ASP A 46 -0.44 11.16 0.35
N ALA A 47 0.42 11.96 -0.27
CA ALA A 47 0.48 13.40 -0.02
C ALA A 47 -0.72 14.15 -0.62
N ASP A 48 -1.31 13.58 -1.68
CA ASP A 48 -2.45 14.14 -2.40
C ASP A 48 -3.80 13.76 -1.75
N THR A 49 -3.77 12.81 -0.81
CA THR A 49 -4.90 12.34 0.01
C THR A 49 -6.01 11.65 -0.78
N ASP A 50 -5.68 11.18 -1.98
CA ASP A 50 -6.60 10.39 -2.80
C ASP A 50 -6.84 9.01 -2.17
N THR A 51 -8.00 8.42 -2.46
CA THR A 51 -8.21 6.99 -2.16
C THR A 51 -7.45 6.14 -3.17
N LEU A 52 -6.86 5.04 -2.71
CA LEU A 52 -5.91 4.24 -3.47
C LEU A 52 -6.44 2.83 -3.74
N ALA A 53 -5.87 2.18 -4.75
CA ALA A 53 -6.00 0.75 -4.94
C ALA A 53 -4.86 0.02 -4.22
N VAL A 54 -5.20 -0.93 -3.36
CA VAL A 54 -4.23 -1.75 -2.61
C VAL A 54 -4.35 -3.21 -3.05
N THR A 55 -3.25 -3.76 -3.56
CA THR A 55 -3.17 -5.17 -3.97
C THR A 55 -2.10 -5.89 -3.17
N LEU A 56 -2.38 -7.13 -2.77
CA LEU A 56 -1.40 -8.00 -2.13
C LEU A 56 -0.75 -8.90 -3.19
N GLN A 57 0.56 -9.13 -3.04
CA GLN A 57 1.31 -10.11 -3.82
C GLN A 57 2.16 -10.95 -2.87
N ALA A 58 2.32 -12.22 -3.17
CA ALA A 58 3.07 -13.14 -2.33
C ALA A 58 4.12 -13.91 -3.14
N SER A 59 5.13 -14.38 -2.41
CA SER A 59 6.25 -15.16 -2.92
C SER A 59 6.45 -16.38 -2.02
N ASP A 60 6.71 -17.54 -2.60
CA ASP A 60 7.07 -18.77 -1.91
C ASP A 60 8.54 -19.20 -2.19
N ASP A 61 9.33 -18.35 -2.84
CA ASP A 61 10.73 -18.60 -3.21
C ASP A 61 11.72 -17.57 -2.63
N GLY A 62 11.33 -16.90 -1.55
CA GLY A 62 12.15 -15.90 -0.86
C GLY A 62 12.23 -14.55 -1.58
N GLY A 63 11.23 -14.22 -2.40
CA GLY A 63 11.11 -12.94 -3.09
C GLY A 63 11.71 -12.90 -4.50
N GLN A 64 12.12 -14.05 -5.03
CA GLN A 64 12.69 -14.16 -6.39
C GLN A 64 11.60 -14.03 -7.45
N THR A 65 10.43 -14.62 -7.19
CA THR A 65 9.22 -14.44 -7.98
C THR A 65 8.02 -14.13 -7.08
N TRP A 66 7.05 -13.40 -7.63
CA TRP A 66 5.84 -12.96 -6.93
C TRP A 66 4.62 -13.51 -7.66
N THR A 67 4.62 -14.84 -7.84
CA THR A 67 3.64 -15.57 -8.66
C THR A 67 2.70 -16.44 -7.84
N LEU A 68 2.84 -16.46 -6.51
CA LEU A 68 1.91 -17.16 -5.63
C LEU A 68 0.54 -16.43 -5.72
N PRO A 69 -0.54 -17.13 -6.11
CA PRO A 69 -1.86 -16.51 -6.24
C PRO A 69 -2.33 -15.87 -4.92
N VAL A 70 -2.86 -14.66 -5.01
CA VAL A 70 -3.50 -13.93 -3.91
C VAL A 70 -4.82 -13.36 -4.46
N GLU A 71 -5.90 -14.10 -4.29
CA GLU A 71 -7.20 -13.83 -4.92
C GLU A 71 -8.27 -13.48 -3.88
N THR A 72 -8.22 -14.09 -2.70
CA THR A 72 -9.25 -13.91 -1.67
C THR A 72 -8.77 -12.96 -0.58
N VAL A 73 -8.84 -11.64 -0.86
CA VAL A 73 -8.46 -10.58 0.09
C VAL A 73 -9.66 -9.72 0.49
N SER A 74 -9.72 -9.33 1.75
CA SER A 74 -10.77 -8.48 2.31
C SER A 74 -10.18 -7.43 3.27
N GLY A 75 -11.02 -6.49 3.72
CA GLY A 75 -10.62 -5.40 4.63
C GLY A 75 -10.11 -4.18 3.87
N ASP A 76 -9.06 -3.56 4.38
CA ASP A 76 -8.39 -2.42 3.75
C ASP A 76 -7.54 -2.91 2.57
N ALA A 77 -8.18 -3.40 1.52
CA ALA A 77 -7.58 -3.85 0.27
C ALA A 77 -8.57 -3.69 -0.89
N GLY A 78 -8.07 -3.73 -2.13
CA GLY A 78 -8.85 -3.42 -3.33
C GLY A 78 -8.90 -1.91 -3.58
N ASP A 79 -9.90 -1.46 -4.34
CA ASP A 79 -10.06 -0.05 -4.71
C ASP A 79 -10.66 0.76 -3.55
N GLY A 80 -10.30 2.05 -3.48
CA GLY A 80 -10.96 3.01 -2.59
C GLY A 80 -10.44 3.02 -1.15
N VAL A 81 -9.24 2.50 -0.90
CA VAL A 81 -8.62 2.51 0.43
C VAL A 81 -8.13 3.92 0.76
N THR A 82 -8.61 4.47 1.86
CA THR A 82 -8.17 5.78 2.37
C THR A 82 -6.80 5.63 3.06
N PRO A 83 -5.82 6.51 2.77
CA PRO A 83 -4.55 6.55 3.50
C PRO A 83 -4.74 6.62 5.02
N GLY A 84 -3.90 5.90 5.76
CA GLY A 84 -4.02 5.77 7.21
C GLY A 84 -2.97 4.83 7.81
N THR A 85 -2.91 4.80 9.14
CA THR A 85 -2.05 3.88 9.90
C THR A 85 -2.89 2.75 10.51
N GLY A 86 -2.29 1.56 10.65
CA GLY A 86 -2.97 0.41 11.24
C GLY A 86 -4.09 -0.14 10.37
N LEU A 87 -4.03 0.08 9.05
CA LEU A 87 -4.93 -0.52 8.08
C LEU A 87 -4.77 -2.04 8.13
N THR A 88 -5.88 -2.76 7.99
CA THR A 88 -5.94 -4.21 8.14
C THR A 88 -6.57 -4.86 6.91
N ALA A 89 -5.76 -5.61 6.17
CA ALA A 89 -6.23 -6.54 5.16
C ALA A 89 -6.19 -7.98 5.70
N VAL A 90 -7.10 -8.82 5.23
CA VAL A 90 -7.11 -10.26 5.56
C VAL A 90 -7.06 -11.04 4.27
N TRP A 91 -6.04 -11.89 4.14
CA TRP A 91 -5.91 -12.85 3.06
C TRP A 91 -6.39 -14.23 3.52
N ASP A 92 -7.32 -14.82 2.77
CA ASP A 92 -7.72 -16.21 2.94
C ASP A 92 -6.80 -17.15 2.12
N PHE A 93 -5.64 -17.46 2.69
CA PHE A 93 -4.67 -18.36 2.08
C PHE A 93 -5.26 -19.76 1.87
N ALA A 94 -6.09 -20.25 2.80
CA ALA A 94 -6.67 -21.58 2.70
C ALA A 94 -7.67 -21.69 1.54
N ALA A 95 -8.43 -20.63 1.25
CA ALA A 95 -9.29 -20.55 0.07
C ALA A 95 -8.49 -20.58 -1.23
N ASP A 96 -7.41 -19.79 -1.31
CA ASP A 96 -6.58 -19.69 -2.52
C ASP A 96 -5.69 -20.93 -2.73
N HIS A 97 -5.36 -21.64 -1.65
CA HIS A 97 -4.48 -22.79 -1.66
C HIS A 97 -5.03 -23.98 -0.86
N PRO A 98 -6.11 -24.63 -1.33
CA PRO A 98 -6.74 -25.73 -0.62
C PRO A 98 -5.75 -26.85 -0.29
N GLY A 99 -5.68 -27.23 0.98
CA GLY A 99 -4.81 -28.30 1.48
C GLY A 99 -3.36 -27.91 1.74
N ARG A 100 -2.97 -26.64 1.55
CA ARG A 100 -1.67 -26.12 1.97
C ARG A 100 -1.75 -25.47 3.35
N VAL A 101 -0.62 -25.49 4.04
CA VAL A 101 -0.37 -24.67 5.23
C VAL A 101 0.78 -23.73 4.91
N LEU A 102 0.66 -22.48 5.39
CA LEU A 102 1.69 -21.45 5.27
C LEU A 102 2.81 -21.71 6.29
#